data_AF-A0A0Q0XQD1-F1
#
_entry.id   AF-A0A0Q0XQD1-F1
#
_cell.length_a   1.000
_cell.length_b   1.000
_cell.length_c   1.000
_cell.angle_alpha   90.00
_cell.angle_beta   90.00
_cell.angle_gamma   90.00
#
_symmetry.space_group_name_H-M   'P 1'
#
loop_
_entity.id
_entity.type
_entity.pdbx_description
1 polymer ?
#
loop_
_entity_poly.entity_id
_entity_poly.type
_entity_poly.pdbx_seq_one_letter_code
_entity_poly.pdbx_strand_id
1 'polypeptide(L)'
;MSHNYFKTALLFISVTLFMSCDSTPCDDGFTEVEQDGNVICLPDYVVGIEKTTWLGTAFYHSDYGIIEFDNGIWVTTYGEVLEVEDLD
;
A
#
# COMPACT_ATOMS: atom_id res chain seq x y z
N MET A 1 -11.15 37.64 -35.82
CA MET A 1 -10.66 36.28 -35.48
C MET A 1 -10.03 36.33 -34.10
N SER A 2 -10.79 36.09 -33.03
CA SER A 2 -10.25 36.10 -31.65
C SER A 2 -11.13 35.26 -30.71
N HIS A 3 -12.44 35.24 -30.99
CA HIS A 3 -13.45 34.55 -30.18
C HIS A 3 -13.31 33.01 -30.13
N ASN A 4 -12.68 32.42 -31.14
CA ASN A 4 -12.64 30.96 -31.29
C ASN A 4 -11.52 30.35 -30.44
N TYR A 5 -10.40 31.05 -30.26
CA TYR A 5 -9.24 30.57 -29.49
C TYR A 5 -9.50 30.56 -27.98
N PHE A 6 -10.34 31.49 -27.49
CA PHE A 6 -10.72 31.54 -26.09
C PHE A 6 -11.56 30.32 -25.67
N LYS A 7 -12.45 29.85 -26.56
CA LYS A 7 -13.24 28.64 -26.34
C LYS A 7 -12.40 27.36 -26.41
N THR A 8 -11.42 27.30 -27.32
CA THR A 8 -10.49 26.15 -27.39
C THR A 8 -9.57 26.09 -26.18
N ALA A 9 -9.11 27.24 -25.66
CA ALA A 9 -8.27 27.30 -24.47
C ALA A 9 -9.01 26.80 -23.20
N LEU A 10 -10.28 27.16 -23.04
CA LEU A 10 -11.13 26.67 -21.95
C LEU A 10 -11.35 25.15 -21.99
N LEU A 11 -11.38 24.56 -23.18
CA LEU A 11 -11.59 23.13 -23.38
C LEU A 11 -10.35 22.29 -23.05
N PHE A 12 -9.14 22.85 -23.24
CA PHE A 12 -7.88 22.20 -22.84
C PHE A 12 -7.64 22.20 -21.33
N ILE A 13 -8.08 23.24 -20.62
CA ILE A 13 -7.93 23.34 -19.15
C ILE A 13 -8.81 22.32 -18.41
N SER A 14 -9.92 21.90 -19.01
CA SER A 14 -10.83 20.90 -18.43
C SER A 14 -10.26 19.47 -18.43
N VAL A 15 -9.33 19.15 -19.33
CA VAL A 15 -8.82 17.78 -19.52
C VAL A 15 -7.68 17.46 -18.55
N THR A 16 -6.96 18.47 -18.04
CA THR A 16 -5.83 18.29 -17.12
C THR A 16 -6.23 18.05 -15.66
N LEU A 17 -7.51 18.24 -15.30
CA LEU A 17 -8.00 18.14 -13.92
C LEU A 17 -8.36 16.70 -13.46
N PHE A 18 -8.32 15.71 -14.37
CA PHE A 18 -8.65 14.32 -14.05
C PHE A 18 -7.44 13.38 -14.07
N MET A 19 -6.22 13.91 -14.15
CA MET A 19 -5.03 13.14 -13.77
C MET A 19 -4.90 13.17 -12.23
N SER A 20 -5.90 12.65 -11.53
CA SER A 20 -5.69 12.08 -10.21
C SER A 20 -4.86 10.82 -10.45
N CYS A 21 -3.54 11.02 -10.54
CA CYS A 21 -2.57 9.96 -10.37
C CYS A 21 -2.80 9.47 -8.94
N ASP A 22 -3.55 8.38 -8.81
CA ASP A 22 -3.53 7.54 -7.61
C ASP A 22 -2.18 6.82 -7.66
N SER A 23 -1.09 7.58 -7.54
CA SER A 23 0.22 7.04 -7.31
C SER A 23 0.21 6.68 -5.84
N THR A 24 -0.13 5.42 -5.54
CA THR A 24 0.22 4.82 -4.26
C THR A 24 1.69 5.17 -4.00
N PRO A 25 2.04 5.98 -2.98
CA PRO A 25 3.43 6.30 -2.66
C PRO A 25 4.36 5.10 -2.44
N CYS A 26 3.81 3.90 -2.23
CA CYS A 26 4.62 2.70 -2.09
C CYS A 26 4.97 2.06 -3.44
N ASP A 27 6.17 1.49 -3.50
CA ASP A 27 6.63 0.65 -4.62
C ASP A 27 5.77 -0.62 -4.73
N ASP A 28 5.74 -1.23 -5.92
CA ASP A 28 5.03 -2.49 -6.14
C ASP A 28 5.48 -3.58 -5.14
N GLY A 29 4.51 -4.29 -4.55
CA GLY A 29 4.74 -5.29 -3.50
C GLY A 29 4.83 -4.70 -2.09
N PHE A 30 4.45 -3.43 -1.92
CA PHE A 30 4.28 -2.78 -0.64
C PHE A 30 2.90 -2.12 -0.56
N THR A 31 2.27 -2.24 0.60
CA THR A 31 0.99 -1.62 0.91
C THR A 31 1.16 -0.48 1.91
N GLU A 32 0.43 0.61 1.67
CA GLU A 32 0.32 1.73 2.60
C GLU A 32 -0.52 1.35 3.81
N VAL A 33 0.04 1.57 4.99
CA VAL A 33 -0.68 1.42 6.25
C VAL A 33 -0.49 2.67 7.10
N GLU A 34 -1.56 3.10 7.77
CA GLU A 34 -1.50 4.18 8.74
C GLU A 34 -1.17 3.61 10.13
N GLN A 35 -0.04 4.01 10.69
CA GLN A 35 0.40 3.65 12.03
C GLN A 35 0.76 4.92 12.81
N ASP A 36 0.12 5.13 13.97
CA ASP A 36 0.33 6.28 14.85
C ASP A 36 0.25 7.65 14.13
N GLY A 37 -0.67 7.77 13.17
CA GLY A 37 -0.88 8.99 12.37
C GLY A 37 0.18 9.24 11.30
N ASN A 38 1.06 8.28 11.03
CA ASN A 38 2.00 8.29 9.92
C ASN A 38 1.63 7.20 8.91
N VAL A 39 1.75 7.51 7.62
CA VAL A 39 1.63 6.50 6.56
C VAL A 39 3.00 5.87 6.35
N ILE A 40 3.06 4.54 6.42
CA ILE A 40 4.26 3.74 6.15
C ILE A 40 3.97 2.71 5.06
N CYS A 41 5.00 2.30 4.34
CA CYS A 41 4.94 1.21 3.36
C CYS A 41 5.39 -0.08 4.02
N LEU A 42 4.52 -1.08 4.12
CA LEU A 42 4.89 -2.41 4.55
C LEU A 42 4.94 -3.37 3.35
N PRO A 43 5.93 -4.26 3.30
CA PRO A 43 5.96 -5.29 2.27
C PRO A 43 4.73 -6.19 2.38
N ASP A 44 4.15 -6.54 1.25
CA ASP A 44 3.04 -7.48 1.18
C ASP A 44 3.50 -8.86 1.62
N TYR A 45 2.66 -9.53 2.42
CA TYR A 45 2.92 -10.89 2.82
C TYR A 45 2.87 -11.81 1.61
N VAL A 46 3.90 -12.65 1.50
CA VAL A 46 3.91 -13.81 0.62
C VAL A 46 4.48 -14.99 1.40
N VAL A 47 4.05 -16.20 1.05
CA VAL A 47 4.49 -17.43 1.71
C VAL A 47 6.02 -17.53 1.73
N GLY A 48 6.59 -17.69 2.93
CA GLY A 48 8.03 -17.83 3.11
C GLY A 48 8.80 -16.50 3.21
N ILE A 49 8.12 -15.36 3.20
CA ILE A 49 8.75 -14.03 3.29
C ILE A 49 9.54 -13.83 4.58
N GLU A 50 9.22 -14.54 5.66
CA GLU A 50 9.92 -14.45 6.96
C GLU A 50 11.41 -14.79 6.88
N LYS A 51 11.82 -15.52 5.84
CA LYS A 51 13.23 -15.85 5.58
C LYS A 51 14.02 -14.65 5.05
N THR A 52 13.32 -13.58 4.69
CA THR A 52 13.86 -12.38 4.05
C THR A 52 14.16 -11.31 5.10
N THR A 53 15.24 -11.52 5.85
CA THR A 53 15.59 -10.70 7.03
C THR A 53 15.80 -9.21 6.76
N TRP A 54 16.04 -8.80 5.53
CA TRP A 54 16.24 -7.39 5.17
C TRP A 54 14.94 -6.59 5.07
N LEU A 55 13.78 -7.26 4.99
CA LEU A 55 12.46 -6.62 4.97
C LEU A 55 11.89 -6.31 6.36
N GLY A 56 12.59 -6.73 7.42
CA GLY A 56 12.10 -6.61 8.79
C GLY A 56 11.18 -7.78 9.18
N THR A 57 10.37 -7.57 10.21
CA THR A 57 9.47 -8.58 10.79
C THR A 57 8.00 -8.31 10.52
N ALA A 58 7.64 -7.09 10.10
CA ALA A 58 6.25 -6.67 9.90
C ALA A 58 5.88 -6.66 8.41
N PHE A 59 4.72 -7.21 8.09
CA PHE A 59 4.20 -7.39 6.72
C PHE A 59 2.72 -7.06 6.67
N TYR A 60 2.22 -6.72 5.49
CA TYR A 60 0.79 -6.50 5.26
C TYR A 60 0.13 -7.76 4.70
N HIS A 61 -0.94 -8.23 5.34
CA HIS A 61 -1.82 -9.30 4.89
C HIS A 61 -3.21 -8.72 4.60
N SER A 62 -3.83 -9.12 3.49
CA SER A 62 -5.14 -8.56 3.08
C SER A 62 -6.25 -8.82 4.10
N ASP A 63 -6.23 -9.98 4.76
CA ASP A 63 -7.29 -10.38 5.70
C ASP A 63 -7.02 -9.98 7.15
N TYR A 64 -5.75 -9.89 7.54
CA TYR A 64 -5.35 -9.64 8.94
C TYR A 64 -4.75 -8.24 9.17
N GLY A 65 -4.53 -7.48 8.10
CA GLY A 65 -3.82 -6.21 8.15
C GLY A 65 -2.34 -6.44 8.46
N ILE A 66 -1.80 -5.72 9.43
CA ILE A 66 -0.38 -5.83 9.79
C ILE A 66 -0.17 -7.10 10.62
N ILE A 67 0.73 -7.95 10.15
CA ILE A 67 1.19 -9.15 10.85
C ILE A 67 2.70 -9.05 11.10
N GLU A 68 3.16 -9.62 12.21
CA GLU A 68 4.56 -9.62 12.59
C GLU A 68 5.06 -11.04 12.81
N PHE A 69 6.26 -11.33 12.31
CA PHE A 69 6.95 -12.58 12.57
C PHE A 69 7.95 -12.40 13.70
N ASP A 70 7.70 -13.07 14.82
CA ASP A 70 8.62 -13.11 15.96
C ASP A 70 8.78 -14.54 16.44
N ASN A 71 10.01 -14.96 16.75
CA ASN A 71 10.31 -16.26 17.36
C ASN A 71 9.65 -17.50 16.70
N GLY A 72 9.45 -17.48 15.37
CA GLY A 72 8.87 -18.61 14.64
C GLY A 72 7.34 -18.61 14.58
N ILE A 73 6.68 -17.58 15.11
CA ILE A 73 5.22 -17.44 15.11
C ILE A 73 4.82 -16.16 14.39
N TRP A 74 3.64 -16.21 13.77
CA TRP A 74 2.97 -15.05 13.18
C TRP A 74 1.97 -14.49 14.18
N VAL A 75 1.97 -13.17 14.36
CA VAL A 75 1.04 -12.49 15.26
C VAL A 75 0.43 -11.26 14.60
N THR A 76 -0.85 -10.99 14.86
CA THR A 76 -1.50 -9.75 14.44
C THR A 76 -1.15 -8.60 15.39
N THR A 77 -1.45 -7.37 14.98
CA THR A 77 -1.37 -6.18 15.85
C THR A 77 -2.23 -6.26 17.12
N TYR A 78 -3.23 -7.14 17.14
CA TYR A 78 -4.10 -7.38 18.30
C TYR A 78 -3.58 -8.51 19.21
N GLY A 79 -2.48 -9.17 18.85
CA GLY A 79 -1.87 -10.26 19.62
C GLY A 79 -2.49 -11.64 19.37
N GLU A 80 -3.27 -11.79 18.30
CA GLU A 80 -3.75 -13.10 17.84
C GLU A 80 -2.60 -13.85 17.16
N VAL A 81 -2.41 -15.12 17.51
CA VAL A 81 -1.41 -16.00 16.88
C VAL A 81 -2.04 -16.66 15.67
N LEU A 82 -1.38 -16.55 14.52
CA LEU A 82 -1.82 -17.12 13.25
C LEU A 82 -1.02 -18.39 12.95
N GLU A 83 -1.69 -19.42 12.45
CA GLU A 83 -1.01 -20.56 11.85
C GLU A 83 -0.59 -20.21 10.41
N VAL A 84 0.45 -20.87 9.89
CA VAL A 84 0.92 -20.60 8.52
C VAL A 84 -0.18 -20.90 7.49
N GLU A 85 -1.05 -21.87 7.80
CA GLU A 85 -2.19 -22.27 6.97
C GLU A 85 -3.27 -21.18 6.89
N ASP A 86 -3.32 -20.25 7.85
CA ASP A 86 -4.25 -19.12 7.85
C ASP A 86 -3.80 -18.01 6.89
N LEU A 87 -2.54 -18.04 6.44
CA LEU A 87 -1.91 -17.00 5.63
C LEU A 87 -1.82 -17.35 4.13
N ASP A 88 -2.34 -18.51 3.73
CA ASP A 88 -2.32 -19.03 2.34
C ASP A 88 -3.54 -18.58 1.49
#